data_AF-A0A2D9Q7A9-F1
#
_entry.id   AF-A0A2D9Q7A9-F1
#
_cell.length_a   1.000
_cell.length_b   1.000
_cell.length_c   1.000
_cell.angle_alpha   90.00
_cell.angle_beta   90.00
_cell.angle_gamma   90.00
#
_symmetry.space_group_name_H-M   'P 1'
#
loop_
_entity.id
_entity.type
_entity.pdbx_description
1 polymer ?
#
loop_
_entity_poly.entity_id
_entity_poly.type
_entity_poly.pdbx_seq_one_letter_code
_entity_poly.pdbx_strand_id
1 'polypeptide(L)'
;MIKTLFLIAILGSSQIAHEAQKWNGKFYKRGQSARCADFVGEIVTRTGGTPPVGYEKCTSWLGWGKKVSISNIRKGDIVIYSSNGRYNHIGIYIGNKEIIHRPTLSKPVGTMDLHYRKIIGIRRK
;
A
#
# COMPACT_ATOMS: atom_id res chain seq x y z
N MET A 1 -9.80 25.91 -15.00
CA MET A 1 -8.93 24.73 -15.24
C MET A 1 -8.32 24.11 -13.98
N ILE A 2 -8.30 24.77 -12.81
CA ILE A 2 -7.64 24.26 -11.58
C ILE A 2 -8.51 23.20 -10.83
N LYS A 3 -9.84 23.26 -10.93
CA LYS A 3 -10.76 22.31 -10.26
C LYS A 3 -10.68 20.88 -10.83
N THR A 4 -10.46 20.72 -12.13
CA THR A 4 -10.49 19.40 -12.81
C THR A 4 -9.29 18.53 -12.45
N LEU A 5 -8.08 19.12 -12.37
CA LEU A 5 -6.87 18.39 -11.95
C LEU A 5 -6.94 17.92 -10.49
N PHE A 6 -7.52 18.75 -9.60
CA PHE A 6 -7.66 18.43 -8.19
C PHE A 6 -8.65 17.27 -7.96
N LEU A 7 -9.72 17.20 -8.77
CA LEU A 7 -10.69 16.11 -8.73
C LEU A 7 -10.04 14.76 -9.14
N ILE A 8 -9.21 14.75 -10.19
CA ILE A 8 -8.52 13.54 -10.66
C ILE A 8 -7.48 13.03 -9.64
N ALA A 9 -6.75 13.93 -8.96
CA ALA A 9 -5.78 13.55 -7.93
C ALA A 9 -6.44 13.01 -6.63
N ILE A 10 -7.62 13.53 -6.27
CA ILE A 10 -8.44 12.97 -5.19
C ILE A 10 -8.97 11.57 -5.58
N LEU A 11 -9.34 11.38 -6.85
CA LEU A 11 -9.80 10.10 -7.37
C LEU A 11 -8.68 9.04 -7.36
N GLY A 12 -7.45 9.34 -7.80
CA GLY A 12 -6.37 8.34 -7.91
C GLY A 12 -5.96 7.66 -6.60
N SER A 13 -5.76 8.42 -5.52
CA SER A 13 -5.44 7.84 -4.18
C SER A 13 -6.66 7.14 -3.55
N SER A 14 -7.86 7.68 -3.74
CA SER A 14 -9.09 7.02 -3.31
C SER A 14 -9.33 5.68 -4.04
N GLN A 15 -8.90 5.56 -5.30
CA GLN A 15 -9.02 4.36 -6.11
C GLN A 15 -8.10 3.24 -5.62
N ILE A 16 -6.85 3.54 -5.23
CA ILE A 16 -5.92 2.53 -4.70
C ILE A 16 -6.53 1.84 -3.47
N ALA A 17 -7.02 2.62 -2.50
CA ALA A 17 -7.68 2.05 -1.32
C ALA A 17 -8.95 1.28 -1.70
N HIS A 18 -9.80 1.86 -2.54
CA HIS A 18 -11.05 1.23 -2.96
C HIS A 18 -10.81 -0.11 -3.67
N GLU A 19 -9.87 -0.18 -4.61
CA GLU A 19 -9.52 -1.41 -5.33
C GLU A 19 -8.91 -2.45 -4.38
N ALA A 20 -8.03 -2.04 -3.48
CA ALA A 20 -7.45 -2.94 -2.49
C ALA A 20 -8.53 -3.56 -1.59
N GLN A 21 -9.52 -2.78 -1.13
CA GLN A 21 -10.59 -3.26 -0.27
C GLN A 21 -11.43 -4.39 -0.90
N LYS A 22 -11.54 -4.45 -2.23
CA LYS A 22 -12.21 -5.56 -2.94
C LYS A 22 -11.50 -6.91 -2.77
N TRP A 23 -10.26 -6.92 -2.29
CA TRP A 23 -9.48 -8.12 -2.01
C TRP A 23 -9.62 -8.61 -0.57
N ASN A 24 -10.31 -7.90 0.31
CA ASN A 24 -10.49 -8.36 1.69
C ASN A 24 -11.15 -9.76 1.71
N GLY A 25 -10.51 -10.73 2.38
CA GLY A 25 -10.94 -12.13 2.41
C GLY A 25 -10.55 -12.96 1.18
N LYS A 26 -9.90 -12.39 0.16
CA LYS A 26 -9.46 -13.11 -1.05
C LYS A 26 -7.98 -13.48 -0.99
N PHE A 27 -7.62 -14.60 -1.57
CA PHE A 27 -6.22 -15.00 -1.69
C PHE A 27 -5.51 -14.26 -2.83
N TYR A 28 -4.28 -13.79 -2.56
CA TYR A 28 -3.36 -13.26 -3.57
C TYR A 28 -2.08 -14.11 -3.59
N LYS A 29 -1.76 -14.70 -4.75
CA LYS A 29 -0.61 -15.61 -4.97
C LYS A 29 -0.44 -16.62 -3.81
N ARG A 30 -1.48 -17.44 -3.56
CA ARG A 30 -1.54 -18.42 -2.45
C ARG A 30 -0.31 -19.35 -2.49
N GLY A 31 0.27 -19.63 -1.32
CA GLY A 31 1.43 -20.52 -1.19
C GLY A 31 2.79 -19.87 -1.47
N GLN A 32 2.85 -18.65 -2.02
CA GLN A 32 4.12 -17.98 -2.28
C GLN A 32 4.60 -17.12 -1.10
N SER A 33 5.88 -17.15 -0.75
CA SER A 33 6.43 -16.30 0.32
C SER A 33 6.70 -14.86 -0.14
N ALA A 34 6.73 -13.91 0.81
CA ALA A 34 7.15 -12.52 0.61
C ALA A 34 6.42 -11.70 -0.49
N ARG A 35 5.12 -11.93 -0.71
CA ARG A 35 4.31 -11.27 -1.75
C ARG A 35 3.55 -10.01 -1.31
N CYS A 36 3.94 -9.37 -0.20
CA CYS A 36 3.25 -8.16 0.27
C CYS A 36 3.44 -6.96 -0.67
N ALA A 37 4.66 -6.74 -1.16
CA ALA A 37 4.96 -5.65 -2.07
C ALA A 37 4.48 -5.94 -3.50
N ASP A 38 4.49 -7.21 -3.93
CA ASP A 38 3.81 -7.66 -5.15
C ASP A 38 2.34 -7.24 -5.17
N PHE A 39 1.61 -7.49 -4.06
CA PHE A 39 0.20 -7.13 -3.94
C PHE A 39 -0.01 -5.63 -4.07
N VAL A 40 0.81 -4.81 -3.41
CA VAL A 40 0.71 -3.35 -3.53
C VAL A 40 1.00 -2.88 -4.96
N GLY A 41 2.00 -3.48 -5.63
CA GLY A 41 2.31 -3.20 -7.03
C GLY A 41 1.16 -3.53 -7.96
N GLU A 42 0.52 -4.69 -7.77
CA GLU A 42 -0.68 -5.09 -8.51
C GLU A 42 -1.79 -4.05 -8.38
N ILE A 43 -2.13 -3.64 -7.15
CA ILE A 43 -3.19 -2.64 -6.94
C ILE A 43 -2.84 -1.32 -7.63
N VAL A 44 -1.61 -0.83 -7.45
CA VAL A 44 -1.16 0.42 -8.07
C VAL A 44 -1.27 0.34 -9.60
N THR A 45 -0.89 -0.77 -10.22
CA THR A 45 -1.02 -0.98 -11.67
C THR A 45 -2.48 -1.01 -12.11
N ARG A 46 -3.36 -1.74 -11.39
CA ARG A 46 -4.80 -1.83 -11.69
C ARG A 46 -5.51 -0.48 -11.63
N THR A 47 -5.02 0.44 -10.81
CA THR A 47 -5.55 1.80 -10.72
C THR A 47 -4.83 2.80 -11.63
N GLY A 48 -4.08 2.33 -12.64
CA GLY A 48 -3.42 3.18 -13.63
C GLY A 48 -2.13 3.86 -13.13
N GLY A 49 -1.63 3.48 -11.96
CA GLY A 49 -0.37 3.95 -11.42
C GLY A 49 0.82 3.13 -11.93
N THR A 50 2.03 3.63 -11.69
CA THR A 50 3.28 2.92 -12.00
C THR A 50 4.00 2.61 -10.70
N PRO A 51 4.16 1.33 -10.32
CA PRO A 51 5.01 0.94 -9.20
C PRO A 51 6.48 1.36 -9.41
N PRO A 52 7.30 1.47 -8.35
CA PRO A 52 8.73 1.73 -8.50
C PRO A 52 9.43 0.54 -9.18
N VAL A 53 10.60 0.77 -9.79
CA VAL A 53 11.46 -0.33 -10.27
C VAL A 53 11.81 -1.25 -9.11
N GLY A 54 11.66 -2.57 -9.31
CA GLY A 54 11.88 -3.57 -8.25
C GLY A 54 10.85 -3.50 -7.12
N TYR A 55 9.58 -3.19 -7.44
CA TYR A 55 8.48 -3.03 -6.48
C TYR A 55 8.21 -4.26 -5.62
N GLU A 56 8.73 -5.43 -5.97
CA GLU A 56 8.65 -6.66 -5.18
C GLU A 56 9.43 -6.53 -3.86
N LYS A 57 10.34 -5.56 -3.76
CA LYS A 57 11.05 -5.20 -2.52
C LYS A 57 10.35 -4.03 -1.83
N CYS A 58 9.99 -4.21 -0.55
CA CYS A 58 9.38 -3.13 0.25
C CYS A 58 10.23 -1.85 0.31
N THR A 59 11.56 -1.94 0.25
CA THR A 59 12.46 -0.78 0.29
C THR A 59 12.40 0.07 -0.97
N SER A 60 12.12 -0.52 -2.15
CA SER A 60 11.96 0.23 -3.40
C SER A 60 10.83 1.26 -3.31
N TRP A 61 9.79 0.96 -2.52
CA TRP A 61 8.68 1.87 -2.28
C TRP A 61 9.06 3.12 -1.51
N LEU A 62 10.19 3.14 -0.79
CA LEU A 62 10.69 4.38 -0.17
C LEU A 62 11.05 5.45 -1.21
N GLY A 63 11.27 5.10 -2.47
CA GLY A 63 11.46 6.05 -3.57
C GLY A 63 10.17 6.41 -4.32
N TRP A 64 9.02 5.83 -3.98
CA TRP A 64 7.79 5.97 -4.76
C TRP A 64 7.03 7.24 -4.37
N GLY A 65 6.77 8.13 -5.34
CA GLY A 65 6.00 9.36 -5.12
C GLY A 65 6.60 10.29 -4.06
N LYS A 66 5.76 11.10 -3.42
CA LYS A 66 6.17 12.02 -2.34
C LYS A 66 6.07 11.38 -0.97
N LYS A 67 6.94 11.80 -0.06
CA LYS A 67 6.86 11.45 1.37
C LYS A 67 5.64 12.12 2.00
N VAL A 68 4.94 11.38 2.86
CA VAL A 68 3.79 11.86 3.63
C VAL A 68 4.08 11.70 5.11
N SER A 69 3.69 12.68 5.93
CA SER A 69 3.72 12.54 7.39
C SER A 69 2.51 11.75 7.88
N ILE A 70 2.63 11.05 9.01
CA ILE A 70 1.51 10.29 9.56
C ILE A 70 0.28 11.17 9.85
N SER A 71 0.49 12.43 10.26
CA SER A 71 -0.57 13.43 10.46
C SER A 71 -1.33 13.81 9.17
N ASN A 72 -0.72 13.57 8.01
CA ASN A 72 -1.28 13.90 6.69
C ASN A 72 -1.64 12.66 5.86
N ILE A 73 -1.65 11.48 6.50
CA ILE A 73 -1.97 10.21 5.83
C ILE A 73 -3.41 10.22 5.30
N ARG A 74 -3.62 9.64 4.12
CA ARG A 74 -4.93 9.56 3.45
C ARG A 74 -5.08 8.20 2.80
N LYS A 75 -6.35 7.78 2.61
CA LYS A 75 -6.67 6.51 1.94
C LYS A 75 -5.90 6.42 0.61
N GLY A 76 -5.26 5.28 0.38
CA GLY A 76 -4.44 5.01 -0.80
C GLY A 76 -2.94 5.21 -0.57
N ASP A 77 -2.53 5.83 0.55
CA ASP A 77 -1.12 5.92 0.89
C ASP A 77 -0.51 4.54 1.09
N ILE A 78 0.71 4.38 0.60
CA ILE A 78 1.49 3.17 0.81
C ILE A 78 2.31 3.32 2.08
N VAL A 79 2.13 2.37 3.00
CA VAL A 79 2.78 2.37 4.32
C VAL A 79 3.82 1.26 4.35
N ILE A 80 5.08 1.63 4.58
CA ILE A 80 6.22 0.72 4.63
C ILE A 80 6.69 0.60 6.09
N TYR A 81 6.89 -0.63 6.54
CA TYR A 81 7.28 -0.99 7.90
C TYR A 81 8.66 -1.65 7.92
N SER A 82 9.43 -1.40 8.98
CA SER A 82 10.68 -2.12 9.27
C SER A 82 10.45 -3.31 10.17
N SER A 83 11.13 -4.45 9.94
CA SER A 83 11.23 -5.56 10.89
C SER A 83 12.67 -5.82 11.26
N ASN A 84 13.16 -5.16 12.31
CA ASN A 84 14.42 -5.44 13.05
C ASN A 84 15.42 -6.36 12.29
N GLY A 85 15.87 -5.92 11.10
CA GLY A 85 16.94 -6.55 10.32
C GLY A 85 16.61 -7.68 9.32
N ARG A 86 15.37 -8.21 9.18
CA ARG A 86 15.13 -9.38 8.29
C ARG A 86 14.09 -9.22 7.18
N TYR A 87 12.92 -8.63 7.44
CA TYR A 87 11.86 -8.53 6.43
C TYR A 87 11.02 -7.26 6.60
N ASN A 88 11.11 -6.34 5.64
CA ASN A 88 10.21 -5.19 5.64
C ASN A 88 8.80 -5.63 5.21
N HIS A 89 7.77 -4.93 5.70
CA HIS A 89 6.38 -5.20 5.34
C HIS A 89 5.74 -3.96 4.73
N ILE A 90 4.67 -4.13 3.98
CA ILE A 90 4.00 -3.03 3.27
C ILE A 90 2.50 -3.27 3.16
N GLY A 91 1.73 -2.19 3.16
CA GLY A 91 0.29 -2.22 2.94
C GLY A 91 -0.24 -0.87 2.46
N ILE A 92 -1.54 -0.83 2.20
CA ILE A 92 -2.26 0.34 1.68
C ILE A 92 -3.14 0.88 2.81
N TYR A 93 -3.01 2.16 3.15
CA TYR A 93 -3.86 2.79 4.15
C TYR A 93 -5.30 2.92 3.63
N ILE A 94 -6.27 2.47 4.43
CA ILE A 94 -7.70 2.45 4.06
C ILE A 94 -8.56 3.37 4.93
N GLY A 95 -7.94 4.13 5.84
CA GLY A 95 -8.62 4.99 6.81
C GLY A 95 -8.72 4.32 8.18
N ASN A 96 -9.28 5.03 9.16
CA ASN A 96 -9.57 4.50 10.50
C ASN A 96 -8.38 3.83 11.21
N LYS A 97 -7.15 4.32 10.98
CA LYS A 97 -5.91 3.70 11.50
C LYS A 97 -5.74 2.25 11.05
N GLU A 98 -6.25 1.89 9.88
CA GLU A 98 -6.08 0.56 9.30
C GLU A 98 -5.36 0.59 7.96
N ILE A 99 -4.62 -0.48 7.70
CA ILE A 99 -4.12 -0.81 6.36
C ILE A 99 -4.73 -2.12 5.88
N ILE A 100 -4.82 -2.29 4.56
CA ILE A 100 -5.05 -3.58 3.92
C ILE A 100 -3.73 -4.10 3.35
N HIS A 101 -3.47 -5.39 3.52
CA HIS A 101 -2.22 -6.00 3.13
C HIS A 101 -2.37 -7.47 2.78
N ARG A 102 -1.32 -8.01 2.17
CA ARG A 102 -1.11 -9.43 2.05
C ARG A 102 -0.23 -9.90 3.23
N PRO A 103 -0.78 -10.59 4.25
CA PRO A 103 -0.06 -10.94 5.49
C PRO A 103 0.97 -12.07 5.33
N THR A 104 0.51 -13.27 4.98
CA THR A 104 1.34 -14.49 4.94
C THR A 104 0.90 -15.39 3.78
N LEU A 105 1.66 -16.44 3.50
CA LEU A 105 1.38 -17.36 2.39
C LEU A 105 0.11 -18.19 2.55
N SER A 106 -0.36 -18.35 3.79
CA SER A 106 -1.50 -19.17 4.17
C SER A 106 -2.75 -18.37 4.52
N LYS A 107 -2.66 -17.04 4.65
CA LYS A 107 -3.79 -16.17 4.99
C LYS A 107 -4.25 -15.35 3.78
N PRO A 108 -5.56 -15.09 3.64
CA PRO A 108 -6.06 -14.17 2.62
C PRO A 108 -5.57 -12.74 2.89
N VAL A 109 -5.74 -11.87 1.89
CA VAL A 109 -5.63 -10.42 2.09
C VAL A 109 -6.61 -9.99 3.16
N GLY A 110 -6.17 -9.10 4.06
CA GLY A 110 -6.95 -8.65 5.20
C GLY A 110 -6.48 -7.30 5.72
N THR A 111 -7.16 -6.80 6.75
CA THR A 111 -6.80 -5.54 7.40
C THR A 111 -5.96 -5.75 8.65
N MET A 112 -5.18 -4.74 9.02
CA MET A 112 -4.51 -4.65 10.31
C MET A 112 -4.29 -3.21 10.74
N ASP A 113 -3.99 -3.03 12.02
CA ASP A 113 -3.70 -1.72 12.61
C ASP A 113 -2.49 -1.04 11.94
N LEU A 114 -2.61 0.27 11.69
CA LEU A 114 -1.58 1.12 11.09
C LEU A 114 -0.30 1.16 11.93
N HIS A 115 -0.40 1.01 13.24
CA HIS A 115 0.70 1.10 14.19
C HIS A 115 1.22 -0.27 14.63
N TYR A 116 0.89 -1.36 13.91
CA TYR A 116 1.36 -2.71 14.25
C TYR A 116 2.89 -2.82 14.39
N ARG A 117 3.64 -1.96 13.69
CA ARG A 117 5.09 -1.91 13.72
C ARG A 117 5.62 -0.52 13.38
N LYS A 118 6.92 -0.29 13.60
CA LYS A 118 7.63 0.92 13.20
C LYS A 118 7.48 1.19 11.70
N ILE A 119 6.75 2.27 11.39
CA ILE A 119 6.64 2.84 10.04
C ILE A 119 7.99 3.49 9.68
N ILE A 120 8.52 3.14 8.52
CA ILE A 120 9.74 3.74 7.96
C ILE A 120 9.48 4.62 6.74
N GLY A 121 8.26 4.57 6.19
CA GLY A 121 7.86 5.47 5.12
C GLY A 121 6.36 5.43 4.87
N ILE A 122 5.80 6.59 4.53
CA ILE A 122 4.45 6.73 4.00
C ILE A 122 4.58 7.49 2.68
N ARG A 123 3.97 6.97 1.62
CA ARG A 123 4.21 7.39 0.25
C ARG A 123 2.91 7.57 -0.52
N ARG A 124 2.84 8.65 -1.30
CA ARG A 124 1.68 9.01 -2.12
C ARG A 124 2.15 9.47 -3.50
N LYS A 125 1.48 9.01 -4.56
CA LYS A 125 1.61 9.55 -5.91
C LYS A 125 0.31 10.24 -6.30
#